data_AF-A0A4Y9LF30-F1
#
_entry.id   AF-A0A4Y9LF30-F1
#
_cell.length_a   1.000
_cell.length_b   1.000
_cell.length_c   1.000
_cell.angle_alpha   90.00
_cell.angle_beta   90.00
_cell.angle_gamma   90.00
#
_symmetry.space_group_name_H-M   'P 1'
#
loop_
_entity.id
_entity.type
_entity.pdbx_description
1 polymer ?
#
loop_
_entity_poly.entity_id
_entity_poly.type
_entity_poly.pdbx_seq_one_letter_code
_entity_poly.pdbx_strand_id
1 'polypeptide(L)' 'MADSNASQQFIVQGDPVQSGQLSEHLQREPGVKRVAQVAPDVVILSMTQTQADRLKSRFATLVVEPDSALKPFDAD' A
#
# COMPACT_ATOMS: atom_id res chain seq x y z
N MET A 1 17.48 1.54 -12.51
CA MET A 1 16.27 0.69 -12.54
C MET A 1 16.01 0.32 -11.08
N ALA A 2 14.87 0.69 -10.50
CA ALA A 2 14.56 0.30 -9.13
C ALA A 2 14.46 -1.23 -9.07
N ASP A 3 15.16 -1.86 -8.14
CA ASP A 3 15.09 -3.30 -7.94
C ASP A 3 13.64 -3.68 -7.58
N SER A 4 12.86 -4.16 -8.55
CA SER A 4 11.45 -4.53 -8.37
C SER A 4 11.21 -5.64 -7.33
N ASN A 5 12.29 -6.21 -6.78
CA ASN A 5 12.30 -7.21 -5.73
C ASN A 5 12.61 -6.65 -4.32
N ALA A 6 13.05 -5.40 -4.21
CA ALA A 6 13.23 -4.77 -2.90
C ALA A 6 11.87 -4.38 -2.32
N SER A 7 11.62 -4.74 -1.07
CA SER A 7 10.45 -4.24 -0.34
C SER A 7 10.60 -2.73 -0.12
N GLN A 8 9.57 -1.99 -0.47
CA GLN A 8 9.45 -0.55 -0.21
C GLN A 8 8.10 -0.24 0.43
N GLN A 9 7.94 0.98 0.93
CA GLN A 9 6.70 1.42 1.56
C GLN A 9 5.76 1.99 0.52
N PHE A 10 4.49 1.64 0.63
CA PHE A 10 3.39 2.08 -0.22
C PHE A 10 2.25 2.56 0.64
N ILE A 11 1.67 3.68 0.25
CA ILE A 11 0.42 4.20 0.78
C ILE A 11 -0.69 3.53 0.01
N VAL A 12 -1.61 2.94 0.76
CA VAL A 12 -2.76 2.23 0.23
C VAL A 12 -4.02 2.89 0.79
N GLN A 13 -4.87 3.37 -0.10
CA GLN A 13 -6.09 4.08 0.25
C GLN A 13 -7.31 3.53 -0.49
N GLY A 14 -8.46 3.50 0.20
CA GLY A 14 -9.77 3.33 -0.43
C GLY A 14 -10.72 2.45 0.38
N ASP A 15 -11.92 2.25 -0.15
CA ASP A 15 -13.00 1.47 0.50
C ASP A 15 -12.56 0.07 0.99
N PRO A 16 -11.70 -0.69 0.28
CA PRO A 16 -11.24 -1.99 0.76
C PRO A 16 -10.39 -1.90 2.04
N VAL A 17 -9.74 -0.77 2.30
CA VAL A 17 -9.01 -0.52 3.55
C VAL A 17 -10.01 -0.35 4.69
N GLN A 18 -10.97 0.56 4.53
CA GLN A 18 -11.96 0.91 5.54
C GLN A 18 -12.90 -0.26 5.87
N SER A 19 -13.34 -1.00 4.86
CA SER A 19 -14.22 -2.16 5.01
C SER A 19 -13.52 -3.40 5.58
N GLY A 20 -12.19 -3.37 5.72
CA GLY A 20 -11.40 -4.52 6.20
C GLY A 20 -11.11 -5.58 5.14
N GLN A 21 -11.67 -5.48 3.92
CA GLN A 21 -11.43 -6.44 2.83
C GLN A 21 -9.94 -6.56 2.47
N LEU A 22 -9.20 -5.45 2.50
CA LEU A 22 -7.76 -5.46 2.29
C LEU A 22 -7.07 -6.28 3.39
N SER A 23 -7.46 -6.11 4.65
CA SER A 23 -6.87 -6.85 5.77
C SER A 23 -7.03 -8.36 5.61
N GLU A 24 -8.21 -8.82 5.18
CA GLU A 24 -8.46 -10.24 4.91
C GLU A 24 -7.64 -10.77 3.73
N HIS A 25 -7.43 -9.96 2.69
CA HIS A 25 -6.58 -10.32 1.56
C HIS A 25 -5.12 -10.46 1.99
N LEU A 26 -4.61 -9.51 2.76
CA LEU A 26 -3.21 -9.49 3.23
C LEU A 26 -2.86 -10.70 4.11
N GLN A 27 -3.83 -11.29 4.83
CA GLN A 27 -3.60 -12.54 5.56
C GLN A 27 -3.19 -13.71 4.65
N ARG A 28 -3.53 -13.65 3.36
CA ARG A 28 -3.22 -14.67 2.36
C ARG A 28 -2.03 -14.29 1.47
N GLU A 29 -1.44 -13.12 1.68
CA GLU A 29 -0.39 -12.57 0.82
C GLU A 29 0.95 -12.51 1.58
N PRO A 30 1.76 -13.58 1.51
CA PRO A 30 3.04 -13.62 2.21
C PRO A 30 3.97 -12.54 1.66
N GLY A 31 4.64 -11.82 2.57
CA GLY A 31 5.62 -10.77 2.23
C GLY A 31 5.07 -9.36 2.18
N VAL A 32 3.74 -9.16 2.31
CA VAL A 32 3.16 -7.83 2.54
C VAL A 32 3.00 -7.61 4.05
N LYS A 33 3.51 -6.49 4.56
CA LYS A 33 3.43 -6.14 5.98
C LYS A 33 2.76 -4.78 6.16
N ARG A 34 1.81 -4.68 7.08
CA ARG A 34 1.31 -3.37 7.51
C ARG A 34 2.36 -2.67 8.37
N VAL A 35 2.78 -1.49 7.96
CA VAL A 35 3.72 -0.64 8.69
C VAL A 35 2.96 0.28 9.64
N ALA A 36 1.92 0.95 9.12
CA ALA A 36 1.11 1.88 9.90
C ALA A 36 -0.31 1.96 9.35
N GLN A 37 -1.23 2.44 10.17
CA GLN A 37 -2.55 2.90 9.74
C GLN A 37 -2.61 4.40 10.02
N VAL A 38 -2.74 5.20 8.96
CA VAL A 38 -2.71 6.67 9.05
C VAL A 38 -4.12 7.26 9.12
N ALA A 39 -5.12 6.56 8.56
CA ALA A 39 -6.53 6.90 8.63
C ALA A 39 -7.40 5.62 8.57
N PRO A 40 -8.73 5.71 8.80
CA PRO A 40 -9.62 4.56 8.64
C PRO A 40 -9.56 3.90 7.26
N ASP A 41 -9.40 4.70 6.20
CA ASP A 41 -9.33 4.29 4.80
C ASP A 41 -7.91 4.32 4.21
N VAL A 42 -6.88 4.62 5.01
CA VAL A 42 -5.49 4.75 4.54
C VAL A 42 -4.52 3.98 5.44
N VAL A 43 -3.71 3.12 4.83
CA VAL A 43 -2.66 2.32 5.50
C VAL A 43 -1.35 2.40 4.73
N ILE A 44 -0.24 2.25 5.44
CA ILE A 44 1.09 2.10 4.86
C ILE A 44 1.46 0.62 4.89
N LEU A 45 1.77 0.05 3.73
CA LEU A 45 2.22 -1.33 3.56
C LEU A 45 3.67 -1.36 3.09
N SER A 46 4.47 -2.27 3.66
CA SER A 46 5.76 -2.65 3.12
C SER A 46 5.58 -3.88 2.24
N MET A 47 5.90 -3.74 0.96
CA MET A 47 5.74 -4.78 -0.06
C MET A 47 6.62 -4.50 -1.27
N THR A 48 6.71 -5.45 -2.21
CA THR A 48 7.39 -5.24 -3.49
C THR A 48 6.49 -4.50 -4.49
N GLN A 49 7.07 -3.93 -5.55
CA GLN A 49 6.29 -3.30 -6.62
C GLN A 49 5.29 -4.28 -7.25
N THR A 50 5.71 -5.52 -7.47
CA THR A 50 4.84 -6.58 -8.02
C THR A 50 3.61 -6.83 -7.15
N GLN A 51 3.75 -6.77 -5.82
CA GLN A 51 2.62 -6.92 -4.89
C GLN A 51 1.72 -5.68 -4.92
N ALA A 52 2.29 -4.48 -5.01
CA ALA A 52 1.52 -3.25 -5.18
C ALA A 52 0.66 -3.27 -6.45
N ASP A 53 1.23 -3.68 -7.58
CA ASP A 53 0.52 -3.79 -8.86
C ASP A 53 -0.59 -4.85 -8.81
N ARG A 54 -0.37 -5.95 -8.08
CA ARG A 54 -1.41 -6.96 -7.83
C ARG A 54 -2.56 -6.41 -6.99
N LEU A 55 -2.28 -5.63 -5.96
CA LEU A 55 -3.32 -4.98 -5.16
C LEU A 55 -4.15 -4.00 -6.01
N LYS A 56 -3.50 -3.19 -6.86
CA LYS A 56 -4.20 -2.32 -7.84
C LYS A 56 -5.09 -3.12 -8.77
N SER A 57 -4.60 -4.24 -9.30
CA SER A 57 -5.36 -5.10 -10.20
C SER A 57 -6.51 -5.82 -9.49
N ARG A 58 -6.37 -6.16 -8.22
CA ARG A 58 -7.38 -6.89 -7.44
C ARG A 58 -8.50 -5.98 -6.97
N PHE A 59 -8.16 -4.76 -6.57
CA PHE A 59 -9.07 -3.79 -6.00
C PHE A 59 -9.08 -2.53 -6.85
N ALA A 60 -10.02 -2.45 -7.80
CA ALA A 60 -10.08 -1.35 -8.76
C ALA A 60 -10.26 0.05 -8.12
N THR A 61 -10.81 0.12 -6.91
CA THR A 61 -11.00 1.38 -6.16
C THR A 61 -9.85 1.71 -5.22
N LEU A 62 -8.81 0.88 -5.18
CA LEU A 62 -7.68 1.02 -4.28
C LEU A 62 -6.60 1.89 -4.93
N VAL A 63 -6.29 3.02 -4.31
CA VAL A 63 -5.12 3.82 -4.64
C VAL A 63 -3.91 3.17 -3.97
N VAL A 64 -2.83 2.93 -4.71
CA VAL A 64 -1.58 2.36 -4.19
C VAL A 64 -0.42 3.16 -4.73
N GLU A 65 0.20 3.99 -3.91
CA GLU A 65 1.30 4.85 -4.37
C GLU A 65 2.54 4.61 -3.51
N PRO A 66 3.75 4.63 -4.07
CA PRO A 66 4.96 4.51 -3.28
C PRO A 66 5.03 5.69 -2.28
N ASP A 67 5.32 5.39 -1.01
CA ASP A 67 5.37 6.38 0.06
C ASP A 67 6.45 7.45 -0.22
N SER A 68 7.53 7.05 -0.90
CA SER A 68 8.59 7.95 -1.38
C SER A 68 8.14 8.98 -2.41
N ALA A 69 6.95 8.83 -3.01
CA ALA A 69 6.37 9.85 -3.89
C ALA A 69 5.69 10.99 -3.11
N LEU A 70 5.39 10.79 -1.83
CA LEU A 70 5.07 11.90 -0.95
C LEU A 70 6.36 12.63 -0.60
N LYS A 71 6.68 13.65 -1.40
CA LYS A 71 7.55 14.71 -0.89
C LYS A 71 6.99 15.14 0.48
N PRO A 72 7.83 15.28 1.52
CA PRO A 72 7.37 16.03 2.68
C PRO A 72 6.86 17.37 2.16
N PHE A 73 5.67 17.77 2.62
CA PHE A 73 5.23 19.14 2.40
C PHE A 73 6.32 20.02 3.02
N ASP A 74 7.13 20.66 2.17
CA ASP A 74 7.95 21.79 2.57
C ASP A 74 6.97 22.83 3.09
N ALA A 75 6.76 22.84 4.40
CA ALA A 75 6.06 23.90 5.09
C ALA A 75 7.03 25.08 5.15
N ASP A 76 6.98 25.92 4.11
CA ASP A 76 7.52 27.28 4.14
C ASP A 76 6.63 28.17 5.02
#